data_AF-A0A3D5EQX4-F1
#
_entry.id   AF-A0A3D5EQX4-F1
#
_cell.length_a   1.000
_cell.length_b   1.000
_cell.length_c   1.000
_cell.angle_alpha   90.00
_cell.angle_beta   90.00
_cell.angle_gamma   90.00
#
_symmetry.space_group_name_H-M   'P 1'
#
loop_
_entity.id
_entity.type
_entity.pdbx_description
1 polymer ?
#
loop_
_entity_poly.entity_id
_entity_poly.type
_entity_poly.pdbx_seq_one_letter_code
_entity_poly.pdbx_strand_id
1 'polypeptide(L)'
;MSVSIKLDKLHQAFSEKCLERTGKLPVIEHDTAWPSPCEQGEVDEQGLIQWCPVPQQPAGSLDDLAKALELSFPEDLTPLFGHLYAGNLLMNVDDHHIELLQAWNEDDFSRLQQNIT
;
A
#
# COMPACT_ATOMS: atom_id res chain seq x y z
N MET A 1 11.18 -11.01 13.36
CA MET A 1 9.99 -10.12 13.25
C MET A 1 9.51 -10.24 11.82
N SER A 2 8.26 -10.67 11.58
CA SER A 2 7.68 -10.80 10.24
C SER A 2 7.63 -9.44 9.53
N VAL A 3 7.78 -9.43 8.20
CA VAL A 3 7.66 -8.22 7.36
C VAL A 3 6.31 -7.55 7.55
N SER A 4 5.21 -8.31 7.66
CA SER A 4 3.87 -7.78 7.95
C SER A 4 3.85 -6.84 9.15
N ILE A 5 4.46 -7.25 10.26
CA ILE A 5 4.49 -6.45 11.50
C ILE A 5 5.32 -5.16 11.32
N LYS A 6 6.40 -5.22 10.54
CA LYS A 6 7.21 -4.04 10.24
C LYS A 6 6.45 -3.08 9.33
N LEU A 7 5.71 -3.61 8.36
CA LEU A 7 4.89 -2.85 7.43
C LEU A 7 3.73 -2.15 8.16
N ASP A 8 3.02 -2.87 9.05
CA ASP A 8 1.98 -2.30 9.91
C ASP A 8 2.51 -1.09 10.70
N LYS A 9 3.67 -1.26 11.35
CA LYS A 9 4.33 -0.18 12.11
C LYS A 9 4.76 0.97 11.23
N LEU A 10 5.23 0.69 10.01
CA LEU A 10 5.67 1.71 9.07
C LEU A 10 4.48 2.58 8.64
N HIS A 11 3.36 1.97 8.26
CA HIS A 11 2.15 2.72 7.91
C HIS A 11 1.60 3.50 9.10
N GLN A 12 1.61 2.91 10.30
CA GLN A 12 1.19 3.62 11.50
C GLN A 12 2.05 4.87 11.74
N ALA A 13 3.37 4.73 11.72
CA ALA A 13 4.30 5.85 11.93
C ALA A 13 4.16 6.91 10.83
N PHE A 14 3.89 6.50 9.58
CA PHE A 14 3.64 7.42 8.48
C PHE A 14 2.37 8.24 8.71
N SER A 15 1.25 7.58 9.06
CA SER A 15 -0.01 8.25 9.35
C SER A 15 0.08 9.21 10.54
N GLU A 16 0.75 8.80 11.61
CA GLU A 16 1.00 9.66 12.78
C GLU A 16 1.80 10.91 12.39
N LYS A 17 2.87 10.75 11.61
CA LYS A 17 3.71 11.86 11.15
C LYS A 17 2.97 12.81 10.20
N CYS A 18 2.09 12.30 9.35
CA CYS A 18 1.19 13.11 8.52
C CYS A 18 0.26 13.93 9.40
N LEU A 19 -0.39 13.29 10.37
CA LEU A 19 -1.33 13.93 11.29
C LEU A 19 -0.66 15.04 12.10
N GLU A 20 0.55 14.82 12.61
CA GLU A 20 1.31 15.83 13.35
C GLU A 20 1.68 17.04 12.49
N ARG A 21 1.94 16.85 11.20
CA ARG A 21 2.39 17.91 10.29
C ARG A 21 1.26 18.70 9.66
N THR A 22 0.17 18.04 9.30
CA THR A 22 -0.92 18.62 8.49
C THR A 22 -2.25 18.69 9.23
N GLY A 23 -2.38 17.99 10.36
CA GLY A 23 -3.66 17.82 11.07
C GLY A 23 -4.62 16.84 10.39
N LYS A 24 -4.18 16.13 9.35
CA LYS A 24 -4.97 15.16 8.59
C LYS A 24 -4.20 13.84 8.43
N LEU A 25 -4.94 12.75 8.18
CA LEU A 25 -4.35 11.50 7.71
C LEU A 25 -3.62 11.69 6.37
N PRO A 26 -2.80 10.72 5.95
CA PRO A 26 -2.29 10.68 4.58
C PRO A 26 -3.40 10.92 3.57
N VAL A 27 -3.12 11.74 2.55
CA VAL A 27 -4.06 12.05 1.48
C VAL A 27 -3.51 11.61 0.13
N ILE A 28 -4.41 11.25 -0.77
CA ILE A 28 -4.12 10.91 -2.16
C ILE A 28 -5.19 11.55 -3.07
N GLU A 29 -4.88 11.74 -4.36
CA GLU A 29 -5.89 12.14 -5.33
C GLU A 29 -6.98 11.07 -5.43
N HIS A 30 -8.24 11.48 -5.30
CA HIS A 30 -9.35 10.54 -5.38
C HIS A 30 -9.65 10.21 -6.84
N ASP A 31 -9.55 8.92 -7.17
CA ASP A 31 -9.96 8.40 -8.48
C ASP A 31 -11.19 7.51 -8.33
N THR A 32 -12.32 8.01 -8.82
CA THR A 32 -13.60 7.28 -8.82
C THR A 32 -13.58 5.97 -9.61
N ALA A 33 -12.63 5.80 -10.53
CA ALA A 33 -12.44 4.54 -11.25
C ALA A 33 -11.67 3.50 -10.42
N TRP A 34 -10.97 3.92 -9.36
CA TRP A 34 -10.14 3.09 -8.48
C TRP A 34 -10.53 3.23 -7.01
N PRO A 35 -11.76 2.82 -6.63
CA PRO A 35 -12.21 2.90 -5.24
C PRO A 35 -11.36 1.99 -4.36
N SER A 36 -11.09 2.41 -3.12
CA SER A 36 -10.32 1.59 -2.18
C SER A 36 -10.99 1.52 -0.81
N PRO A 37 -10.90 0.37 -0.13
CA PRO A 37 -11.30 0.28 1.27
C PRO A 37 -10.44 1.18 2.18
N CYS A 38 -9.28 1.64 1.70
CA CYS A 38 -8.39 2.52 2.45
C CYS A 38 -8.96 3.92 2.63
N GLU A 39 -9.84 4.36 1.73
CA GLU A 39 -10.42 5.71 1.71
C GLU A 39 -11.20 6.02 2.99
N GLN A 40 -10.98 7.21 3.55
CA GLN A 40 -11.57 7.69 4.79
C GLN A 40 -12.28 9.02 4.58
N GLY A 41 -13.57 9.05 4.90
CA GLY A 41 -14.38 10.27 4.86
C GLY A 41 -14.77 10.68 3.44
N GLU A 42 -14.78 11.99 3.19
CA GLU A 42 -15.18 12.59 1.91
C GLU A 42 -13.98 13.26 1.22
N VAL A 43 -14.08 13.37 -0.10
CA VAL A 43 -13.10 14.08 -0.94
C VAL A 43 -13.15 15.57 -0.61
N ASP A 44 -12.00 16.19 -0.43
CA ASP A 44 -11.92 17.63 -0.17
C ASP A 44 -12.06 18.48 -1.45
N GLU A 45 -12.09 19.81 -1.28
CA GLU A 45 -12.26 20.76 -2.39
C GLU A 45 -11.11 20.70 -3.42
N GLN A 46 -9.97 20.13 -3.03
CA GLN A 46 -8.81 19.94 -3.89
C GLN A 46 -8.82 18.59 -4.62
N GLY A 47 -9.86 17.77 -4.42
CA GLY A 47 -9.95 16.44 -5.02
C GLY A 47 -9.15 15.38 -4.28
N LEU A 48 -8.73 15.63 -3.04
CA LEU A 48 -7.95 14.70 -2.23
C LEU A 48 -8.82 13.94 -1.25
N ILE A 49 -8.52 12.67 -1.05
CA ILE A 49 -9.16 11.81 -0.05
C ILE A 49 -8.14 11.32 0.98
N GLN A 50 -8.54 11.32 2.24
CA GLN A 50 -7.73 10.75 3.32
C GLN A 50 -7.76 9.23 3.25
N TRP A 51 -6.72 8.57 3.73
CA TRP A 51 -6.67 7.11 3.73
C TRP A 51 -5.93 6.53 4.92
N CYS A 52 -6.27 5.27 5.21
CA CYS A 52 -5.62 4.42 6.21
C CYS A 52 -5.36 3.04 5.61
N PRO A 53 -4.28 2.35 6.00
CA PRO A 53 -4.05 0.98 5.57
C PRO A 53 -5.17 0.05 6.06
N VAL A 54 -5.57 -0.90 5.23
CA VAL A 54 -6.60 -1.90 5.55
C VAL A 54 -6.05 -3.29 5.27
N PRO A 55 -6.19 -4.28 6.19
CA PRO A 55 -5.78 -5.65 5.92
C PRO A 55 -6.48 -6.24 4.69
N GLN A 56 -5.72 -6.91 3.83
CA GLN A 56 -6.30 -7.65 2.72
C GLN A 56 -7.07 -8.87 3.25
N GLN A 57 -8.33 -9.01 2.86
CA GLN A 57 -9.17 -10.15 3.25
C GLN A 57 -9.90 -10.69 2.02
N PRO A 58 -9.53 -11.88 1.50
CA PRO A 58 -8.42 -12.73 1.95
C PRO A 58 -7.04 -12.09 1.72
N ALA A 59 -6.01 -12.57 2.41
CA ALA A 59 -4.64 -12.12 2.18
C ALA A 59 -4.20 -12.47 0.74
N GLY A 60 -3.60 -11.51 0.05
CA GLY A 60 -3.08 -11.70 -1.29
C GLY A 60 -1.92 -12.71 -1.31
N SER A 61 -1.83 -13.49 -2.39
CA SER A 61 -0.69 -14.38 -2.64
C SER A 61 -0.10 -14.13 -4.02
N LEU A 62 1.22 -14.23 -4.11
CA LEU A 62 1.98 -14.17 -5.36
C LEU A 62 2.28 -15.57 -5.93
N ASP A 63 1.73 -16.63 -5.35
CA ASP A 63 2.03 -18.01 -5.73
C ASP A 63 1.66 -18.31 -7.19
N ASP A 64 0.55 -17.75 -7.67
CA ASP A 64 0.11 -17.97 -9.06
C ASP A 64 1.01 -17.24 -10.06
N LEU A 65 1.50 -16.05 -9.69
CA LEU A 65 2.52 -15.34 -10.46
C LEU A 65 3.85 -16.11 -10.47
N ALA A 66 4.28 -16.63 -9.33
CA ALA A 66 5.50 -17.43 -9.21
C ALA A 66 5.45 -18.68 -10.10
N LYS A 67 4.30 -19.37 -10.11
CA LYS A 67 4.04 -20.51 -10.99
C LYS A 67 4.09 -20.12 -12.46
N ALA A 68 3.46 -19.00 -12.83
CA ALA A 68 3.42 -18.52 -14.22
C ALA A 68 4.82 -18.15 -14.76
N LEU A 69 5.69 -17.66 -13.88
CA LEU A 69 7.07 -17.30 -14.21
C LEU A 69 8.08 -18.44 -14.01
N GLU A 70 7.63 -19.63 -13.58
CA GLU A 70 8.47 -20.79 -13.27
C GLU A 70 9.64 -20.47 -12.30
N LEU A 71 9.39 -19.60 -11.32
CA LEU A 71 10.38 -19.17 -10.33
C LEU A 71 9.82 -19.20 -8.91
N SER A 72 10.68 -18.92 -7.93
CA SER A 72 10.28 -18.74 -6.53
C SER A 72 10.59 -17.31 -6.09
N PHE A 73 9.59 -16.62 -5.56
CA PHE A 73 9.79 -15.32 -4.94
C PHE A 73 10.36 -15.46 -3.53
N PRO A 74 11.05 -14.43 -3.01
CA PRO A 74 11.40 -14.36 -1.59
C PRO A 74 10.15 -14.46 -0.70
N GLU A 75 10.28 -15.15 0.44
CA GLU A 75 9.17 -15.37 1.38
C GLU A 75 8.54 -14.06 1.91
N ASP A 76 9.33 -12.98 1.90
CA ASP A 76 8.94 -11.66 2.37
C ASP A 76 8.16 -10.84 1.32
N LEU A 77 8.10 -11.26 0.06
CA LEU A 77 7.45 -10.50 -1.01
C LEU A 77 5.92 -10.56 -0.91
N THR A 78 5.38 -11.74 -0.62
CA THR A 78 3.94 -11.94 -0.40
C THR A 78 3.41 -11.09 0.76
N PRO A 79 4.00 -11.09 1.98
CA PRO A 79 3.53 -10.21 3.05
C PRO A 79 3.80 -8.71 2.77
N LEU A 80 4.68 -8.35 1.85
CA LEU A 80 4.92 -6.94 1.48
C LEU A 80 3.78 -6.36 0.63
N PHE A 81 3.20 -7.15 -0.28
CA PHE A 81 2.14 -6.70 -1.20
C PHE A 81 0.76 -7.30 -0.94
N GLY A 82 0.69 -8.42 -0.22
CA GLY A 82 -0.54 -9.20 0.03
C GLY A 82 -1.08 -9.08 1.46
N HIS A 83 -0.45 -8.27 2.32
CA HIS A 83 -0.85 -8.10 3.73
C HIS A 83 -1.84 -6.94 3.93
N LEU A 84 -1.57 -5.79 3.31
CA LEU A 84 -2.38 -4.57 3.43
C LEU A 84 -2.75 -4.05 2.04
N TYR A 85 -3.94 -3.47 1.94
CA TYR A 85 -4.20 -2.40 1.00
C TYR A 85 -3.75 -1.08 1.62
N ALA A 86 -3.05 -0.25 0.85
CA ALA A 86 -2.58 1.05 1.30
C ALA A 86 -2.16 1.91 0.11
N GLY A 87 -2.10 3.23 0.33
CA GLY A 87 -1.42 4.12 -0.60
C GLY A 87 0.10 3.97 -0.51
N ASN A 88 0.79 4.43 -1.55
CA ASN A 88 2.25 4.43 -1.58
C ASN A 88 2.84 5.30 -0.46
N LEU A 89 4.00 4.88 0.06
CA LEU A 89 4.72 5.63 1.09
C LEU A 89 5.90 6.37 0.49
N LEU A 90 5.84 7.70 0.51
CA LEU A 90 6.96 8.56 0.15
C LEU A 90 7.87 8.72 1.37
N MET A 91 9.08 8.19 1.28
CA MET A 91 10.03 8.15 2.40
C MET A 91 11.46 8.41 1.94
N ASN A 92 12.29 8.82 2.90
CA ASN A 92 13.72 9.01 2.68
C ASN A 92 14.49 7.89 3.37
N VAL A 93 15.34 7.21 2.61
CA VAL A 93 16.26 6.18 3.12
C VAL A 93 17.67 6.64 2.76
N ASP A 94 18.43 6.95 3.80
CA ASP A 94 19.71 7.65 3.68
C ASP A 94 19.55 8.94 2.86
N ASP A 95 20.31 9.11 1.78
CA ASP A 95 20.23 10.26 0.86
C ASP A 95 19.27 10.04 -0.32
N HIS A 96 18.47 8.96 -0.30
CA HIS A 96 17.57 8.61 -1.41
C HIS A 96 16.11 8.87 -1.04
N HIS A 97 15.40 9.56 -1.94
CA HIS A 97 13.95 9.67 -1.91
C HIS A 97 13.39 8.43 -2.60
N ILE A 98 12.61 7.65 -1.86
CA ILE A 98 12.01 6.42 -2.36
C ILE A 98 10.49 6.49 -2.22
N GLU A 99 9.82 5.80 -3.11
CA GLU A 99 8.39 5.52 -3.03
C GLU A 99 8.23 4.02 -2.82
N LEU A 100 7.74 3.64 -1.65
CA LEU A 100 7.38 2.25 -1.38
C LEU A 100 5.98 2.01 -1.95
N LEU A 101 5.93 1.24 -3.03
CA LEU A 101 4.68 0.86 -3.69
C LEU A 101 3.85 -0.06 -2.80
N GLN A 102 2.54 0.15 -2.79
CA GLN A 102 1.55 -0.69 -2.12
C GLN A 102 0.34 -0.88 -3.04
N ALA A 103 -0.41 -1.95 -2.81
CA ALA A 103 -1.64 -2.19 -3.55
C ALA A 103 -2.77 -1.32 -2.99
N TRP A 104 -3.40 -0.51 -3.82
CA TRP A 104 -4.48 0.36 -3.39
C TRP A 104 -5.78 -0.40 -3.11
N ASN A 105 -6.09 -1.40 -3.93
CA ASN A 105 -7.27 -2.25 -3.83
C ASN A 105 -6.99 -3.62 -4.51
N GLU A 106 -8.00 -4.48 -4.64
CA GLU A 106 -7.87 -5.81 -5.24
C GLU A 106 -7.46 -5.76 -6.74
N ASP A 107 -8.06 -4.84 -7.50
CA ASP A 107 -7.74 -4.66 -8.92
C ASP A 107 -6.29 -4.17 -9.12
N ASP A 108 -5.85 -3.26 -8.25
CA ASP A 108 -4.50 -2.72 -8.26
C ASP A 108 -3.47 -3.76 -7.81
N PHE A 109 -3.80 -4.59 -6.83
CA PHE A 109 -2.97 -5.75 -6.47
C PHE A 109 -2.77 -6.70 -7.67
N SER A 110 -3.84 -6.94 -8.44
CA SER A 110 -3.77 -7.77 -9.66
C SER A 110 -2.88 -7.14 -10.73
N ARG A 111 -2.92 -5.81 -10.89
CA ARG A 111 -2.02 -5.08 -11.80
C ARG A 111 -0.57 -5.07 -11.32
N LEU A 112 -0.36 -4.89 -10.03
CA LEU A 112 0.96 -4.90 -9.42
C LEU A 112 1.67 -6.22 -9.72
N GLN A 113 0.96 -7.35 -9.64
CA GLN A 113 1.49 -8.66 -10.05
C GLN A 113 1.92 -8.71 -11.52
N GLN A 114 1.16 -8.09 -12.42
CA GLN A 114 1.51 -8.02 -13.85
C GLN A 114 2.73 -7.13 -14.12
N ASN A 115 3.04 -6.17 -13.26
CA ASN A 115 4.20 -5.29 -13.41
C ASN A 115 5.51 -5.91 -12.88
N ILE A 116 5.42 -6.98 -12.07
CA ILE A 116 6.59 -7.69 -11.52
C ILE A 116 7.26 -8.61 -12.56
N THR A 117 6.57 -8.94 -13.66
CA THR A 117 7.07 -9.80 -14.75
C THR A 117 8.04 -9.08 -15.67
#